data_AF-A0AAE5X8L4-F1
#
_entry.id   AF-A0AAE5X8L4-F1
#
_cell.length_a   1.000
_cell.length_b   1.000
_cell.length_c   1.000
_cell.angle_alpha   90.00
_cell.angle_beta   90.00
_cell.angle_gamma   90.00
#
_symmetry.space_group_name_H-M   'P 1'
#
loop_
_entity.id
_entity.type
_entity.pdbx_description
1 polymer ?
#
loop_
_entity_poly.entity_id
_entity_poly.type
_entity_poly.pdbx_seq_one_letter_code
_entity_poly.pdbx_strand_id
1 'polypeptide(L)' 'MAFPTEEQIKNKAHELWEKAGRPEGRELEFWHQAERELQEQAERGAPENGSPDAI' A
#
# COMPACT_ATOMS: atom_id res chain seq x y z
N MET A 1 4.36 3.07 -15.26
CA MET A 1 4.08 2.08 -14.21
C MET A 1 4.13 2.82 -12.89
N ALA A 2 2.98 3.01 -12.25
CA ALA A 2 2.94 3.59 -10.91
C ALA A 2 3.29 2.46 -9.95
N PHE A 3 4.51 2.48 -9.41
CA PHE A 3 4.86 1.59 -8.32
C PHE A 3 4.42 2.27 -7.02
N PRO A 4 3.76 1.55 -6.10
CA PRO A 4 3.39 2.13 -4.81
C PRO A 4 4.64 2.60 -4.07
N THR A 5 4.56 3.80 -3.47
CA THR A 5 5.66 4.36 -2.71
C THR A 5 5.82 3.64 -1.37
N GLU A 6 7.03 3.67 -0.81
CA GLU A 6 7.30 3.10 0.51
C GLU A 6 6.37 3.67 1.60
N GLU A 7 5.97 4.95 1.50
CA GLU A 7 4.98 5.54 2.41
C GLU A 7 3.59 4.92 2.31
N GLN A 8 3.15 4.57 1.10
CA GLN A 8 1.86 3.89 0.88
C GLN A 8 1.91 2.48 1.47
N ILE A 9 2.99 1.75 1.19
CA ILE A 9 3.22 0.40 1.73
C ILE A 9 3.28 0.45 3.25
N LYS A 10 4.02 1.40 3.82
CA LYS A 10 4.14 1.59 5.26
C LYS A 10 2.81 1.90 5.92
N ASN A 11 2.03 2.85 5.40
CA ASN A 11 0.71 3.18 5.95
C ASN A 11 -0.21 1.96 5.92
N LYS A 12 -0.26 1.26 4.79
CA LYS A 12 -1.11 0.08 4.60
C LYS A 12 -0.68 -1.07 5.52
N ALA A 13 0.62 -1.30 5.65
CA ALA A 13 1.20 -2.31 6.54
C ALA A 13 0.92 -1.98 8.02
N HIS A 14 1.10 -0.72 8.42
CA HIS A 14 0.76 -0.25 9.76
C HIS A 14 -0.72 -0.42 10.06
N GLU A 15 -1.62 -0.02 9.16
CA GLU A 15 -3.07 -0.22 9.35
C GLU A 15 -3.43 -1.70 9.54
N LEU A 16 -2.88 -2.58 8.69
CA LEU A 16 -3.09 -4.03 8.79
C LEU A 16 -2.54 -4.58 10.10
N TRP A 17 -1.35 -4.14 10.50
CA TRP A 17 -0.70 -4.54 11.74
C TRP A 17 -1.47 -4.07 12.98
N GLU A 18 -1.98 -2.84 12.98
CA GLU A 18 -2.83 -2.31 14.04
C GLU A 18 -4.17 -3.05 14.13
N LYS A 19 -4.84 -3.30 12.99
CA LYS A 19 -6.08 -4.09 12.93
C LYS A 19 -5.88 -5.52 13.41
N ALA A 20 -4.70 -6.10 13.18
CA ALA A 20 -4.35 -7.44 13.65
C ALA A 20 -3.95 -7.49 15.15
N GLY A 21 -3.93 -6.35 15.85
CA GLY A 21 -3.59 -6.29 17.27
C GLY A 21 -2.09 -6.16 17.56
N ARG A 22 -1.31 -5.65 16.60
CA ARG A 22 0.13 -5.42 16.70
C ARG A 22 0.95 -6.64 17.16
N PRO A 23 0.84 -7.80 16.48
CA PRO A 23 1.71 -8.93 16.77
C PRO A 23 3.18 -8.55 16.55
N GLU A 24 4.00 -8.66 17.60
CA GLU A 24 5.45 -8.48 17.50
C GLU A 24 6.06 -9.52 16.56
N GLY A 25 6.92 -9.07 15.64
CA GLY A 25 7.61 -9.92 14.67
C GLY A 25 6.85 -10.22 13.37
N ARG A 26 5.58 -9.79 13.21
CA ARG A 26 4.85 -9.94 11.94
C ARG A 26 4.77 -8.67 11.09
N GLU A 27 5.39 -7.58 11.53
CA GLU A 27 5.37 -6.30 10.79
C GLU A 27 5.90 -6.45 9.35
N LEU A 28 6.97 -7.22 9.16
CA LEU A 28 7.51 -7.58 7.84
C LEU A 28 6.53 -8.35 6.97
N GLU A 29 5.74 -9.25 7.57
CA GLU A 29 4.74 -10.04 6.86
C GLU A 29 3.59 -9.14 6.36
N PHE A 30 3.15 -8.21 7.20
CA PHE A 30 2.18 -7.17 6.82
C PHE A 30 2.75 -6.18 5.80
N TRP A 31 4.05 -5.85 5.87
CA TRP A 31 4.74 -5.03 4.89
C TRP A 31 4.72 -5.68 3.50
N HIS A 32 5.17 -6.93 3.39
CA HIS A 32 5.16 -7.66 2.11
C HIS A 32 3.75 -7.95 1.58
N GLN A 33 2.76 -8.07 2.48
CA GLN A 33 1.37 -8.20 2.07
C GLN A 33 0.82 -6.86 1.53
N ALA A 34 1.08 -5.75 2.21
CA ALA A 34 0.70 -4.42 1.79
C ALA A 34 1.34 -4.03 0.44
N GLU A 35 2.63 -4.34 0.27
CA GLU A 35 3.37 -4.12 -0.98
C GLU A 35 2.71 -4.83 -2.15
N ARG A 36 2.41 -6.13 -2.00
CA ARG A 36 1.72 -6.90 -3.05
C ARG A 36 0.32 -6.39 -3.33
N GLU A 37 -0.48 -6.11 -2.31
CA GLU A 37 -1.83 -5.57 -2.49
C GLU A 37 -1.80 -4.24 -3.24
N LEU A 38 -0.89 -3.34 -2.89
CA LEU A 38 -0.77 -2.03 -3.53
C LEU A 38 -0.21 -2.15 -4.95
N GLN A 39 0.74 -3.06 -5.18
CA GLN A 39 1.28 -3.30 -6.50
C GLN A 39 0.22 -3.88 -7.42
N GLU A 40 -0.52 -4.91 -6.98
CA GLU A 40 -1.63 -5.47 -7.75
C GLU A 40 -2.74 -4.44 -8.01
N GLN A 41 -3.03 -3.55 -7.06
CA GLN A 41 -3.99 -2.46 -7.25
C GLN A 41 -3.48 -1.41 -8.24
N ALA A 42 -2.20 -1.07 -8.23
CA ALA A 42 -1.61 -0.17 -9.20
C ALA A 42 -1.55 -0.78 -10.61
N GLU A 43 -1.40 -2.11 -10.71
CA GLU A 43 -1.40 -2.85 -11.97
C GLU A 43 -2.81 -3.10 -12.52
N ARG A 44 -3.78 -3.43 -11.67
CA ARG A 44 -5.19 -3.66 -12.08
C ARG A 44 -6.01 -2.36 -12.19
N GLY A 45 -5.61 -1.34 -11.45
CA GLY A 45 -6.33 -0.10 -11.27
C GLY A 45 -5.57 1.09 -11.83
N ALA A 46 -5.02 0.98 -13.04
CA ALA A 46 -4.70 2.16 -13.83
C ALA A 46 -5.96 2.61 -14.60
N PRO A 47 -6.87 3.45 -14.05
CA PRO A 47 -7.60 4.37 -14.88
C PRO A 47 -6.61 5.46 -15.29
N GLU A 48 -6.45 5.61 -16.59
CA GLU A 48 -5.77 6.66 -17.32
C GLU A 48 -6.24 8.11 -17.04
N ASN A 49 -6.71 8.47 -15.83
CA ASN A 49 -7.03 9.88 -15.52
C ASN A 49 -7.20 10.18 -14.02
N GLY A 50 -6.54 11.24 -13.52
CA GLY A 50 -6.88 11.75 -12.19
C GLY A 50 -5.88 12.63 -11.43
N SER A 51 -5.02 13.40 -12.09
CA SER A 51 -4.41 14.57 -11.45
C SER A 51 -4.47 15.75 -12.41
N PRO A 52 -5.62 16.46 -12.53
CA PRO A 52 -5.53 17.86 -12.92
C PRO A 52 -4.94 18.59 -11.73
N ASP A 53 -3.69 19.02 -11.93
CA ASP A 53 -3.06 20.16 -11.30
C ASP A 53 -4.11 21.17 -10.81
N ALA A 54 -4.10 21.46 -9.51
CA ALA A 54 -4.98 22.45 -8.91
C ALA A 54 -4.62 23.83 -9.48
N ILE A 55 -5.50 24.37 -10.34
CA ILE A 55 -5.49 25.78 -10.80
C ILE A 55 -6.56 26.55 -10.03
#